data_AF-A0A8H4LZH9-F1
#
_entry.id   AF-A0A8H4LZH9-F1
#
_cell.length_a   1.000
_cell.length_b   1.000
_cell.length_c   1.000
_cell.angle_alpha   90.00
_cell.angle_beta   90.00
_cell.angle_gamma   90.00
#
_symmetry.space_group_name_H-M   'P 1'
#
loop_
_entity.id
_entity.type
_entity.pdbx_description
1 polymer ?
#
loop_
_entity_poly.entity_id
_entity_poly.type
_entity_poly.pdbx_seq_one_letter_code
_entity_poly.pdbx_strand_id
1 'polypeptide(L)'
;MVLLGLLVFVTGITGITGTNVRYTSPLGRRDDGTGASNKMLQDYRTHISQLNSTMTQAAECYDLYMEKVRREGPVEGGLHDCNGKDDAVGFRLGEARKIAFTPDFPLNQLFRLELPDLTDGRKSGRGPWTEDVDKRLREVRQKSKLADEGTDKADRVQKYRVEMAELDRLVNEATACYGDYGEKIRKNGPDASIKACETEYDATQSQLGKARRVAEEPGFPRDWLFDAKLPNVMDGRKSQQGEWTADLQRRLEALTKSSGLATTDEGKAGLLQTYRTQVAEFMKTMSSATACYADYTAKVDQGSFPGGTEACDGDYDASQAQLGVALETARQAEFPEDWLFDNGLPDVLDTRDSNQGNWTQDMQAKLQGLKEASTAAIETGEELQRLNTTVFDEVAAAVNQSVVETAYTLAQYVGLRNLLKEEGTAESAKDVVKRSLATFMTQVLEQNYDELVDGALGESKAR
;
A
#
# COMPACT_ATOMS: atom_id res chain seq x y z
N MET A 1 -12.20 -40.09 19.13
CA MET A 1 -13.44 -40.80 18.71
C MET A 1 -13.33 -41.07 17.22
N VAL A 2 -13.08 -42.33 16.84
CA VAL A 2 -13.88 -43.15 15.88
C VAL A 2 -13.81 -42.60 14.44
N LEU A 3 -13.23 -43.26 13.42
CA LEU A 3 -13.11 -44.69 13.12
C LEU A 3 -11.96 -44.92 12.09
N LEU A 4 -11.16 -45.97 12.32
CA LEU A 4 -10.22 -46.57 11.38
C LEU A 4 -10.93 -47.22 10.18
N GLY A 5 -10.26 -47.22 9.01
CA GLY A 5 -10.60 -48.07 7.87
C GLY A 5 -9.35 -48.59 7.17
N LEU A 6 -8.79 -49.68 7.69
CA LEU A 6 -7.74 -50.50 7.06
C LEU A 6 -8.33 -51.27 5.86
N LEU A 7 -7.64 -51.27 4.73
CA LEU A 7 -7.84 -52.23 3.65
C LEU A 7 -6.52 -52.95 3.38
N VAL A 8 -6.47 -54.20 3.83
CA VAL A 8 -5.41 -55.19 3.64
C VAL A 8 -5.69 -55.91 2.31
N PHE A 9 -4.76 -55.89 1.37
CA PHE A 9 -4.78 -56.80 0.22
C PHE A 9 -3.90 -58.02 0.51
N VAL A 10 -4.56 -59.17 0.59
CA VAL A 10 -4.00 -60.50 0.84
C VAL A 10 -3.47 -61.08 -0.47
N THR A 11 -2.23 -61.57 -0.43
CA THR A 11 -1.59 -62.38 -1.45
C THR A 11 -2.18 -63.80 -1.47
N GLY A 12 -2.71 -64.22 -2.62
CA GLY A 12 -3.24 -65.57 -2.83
C GLY A 12 -2.30 -66.39 -3.72
N ILE A 13 -1.50 -67.25 -3.09
CA ILE A 13 -0.78 -68.37 -3.71
C ILE A 13 -1.69 -69.60 -3.61
N THR A 14 -1.98 -70.25 -4.73
CA THR A 14 -2.51 -71.62 -4.74
C THR A 14 -1.65 -72.49 -5.65
N GLY A 15 -0.85 -73.35 -5.03
CA GLY A 15 -0.34 -74.56 -5.64
C GLY A 15 -1.40 -75.66 -5.57
N ILE A 16 -1.49 -76.48 -6.62
CA ILE A 16 -2.20 -77.75 -6.61
C ILE A 16 -1.19 -78.83 -7.03
N THR A 17 -1.10 -79.84 -6.18
CA THR A 17 -0.33 -81.07 -6.31
C THR A 17 -1.20 -82.20 -6.92
N GLY A 18 -0.54 -83.18 -7.54
CA GLY A 18 -1.11 -84.47 -7.95
C GLY A 18 -1.13 -84.66 -9.48
N THR A 19 -0.64 -85.73 -10.09
CA THR A 19 -0.25 -87.08 -9.63
C THR A 19 0.62 -87.74 -10.70
N ASN A 20 1.59 -88.55 -10.26
CA ASN A 20 2.39 -89.45 -11.10
C ASN A 20 1.52 -90.54 -11.73
N VAL A 21 1.66 -90.76 -13.04
CA VAL A 21 1.42 -92.06 -13.68
C VAL A 21 2.60 -92.37 -14.59
N ARG A 22 3.38 -93.40 -14.21
CA ARG A 22 4.34 -94.07 -15.09
C ARG A 22 3.58 -95.05 -15.98
N TYR A 23 3.81 -94.96 -17.28
CA TYR A 23 3.74 -96.12 -18.17
C TYR A 23 5.06 -96.21 -18.95
N THR A 24 5.71 -97.36 -18.79
CA THR A 24 6.94 -97.74 -19.48
C THR A 24 6.62 -98.43 -20.81
N SER A 25 7.15 -97.85 -21.91
CA SER A 25 7.81 -98.46 -23.08
C SER A 25 7.13 -99.57 -23.90
N PRO A 26 7.65 -99.93 -25.10
CA PRO A 26 8.45 -99.19 -26.09
C PRO A 26 7.77 -99.25 -27.49
N LEU A 27 8.31 -98.54 -28.48
CA LEU A 27 8.54 -99.04 -29.86
C LEU A 27 8.95 -97.87 -30.76
N GLY A 28 10.07 -98.05 -31.44
CA GLY A 28 10.71 -97.04 -32.28
C GLY A 28 9.79 -96.54 -33.39
N ARG A 29 9.69 -95.22 -33.50
CA ARG A 29 9.15 -94.52 -34.65
C ARG A 29 10.25 -93.59 -35.15
N ARG A 30 10.57 -93.70 -36.44
CA ARG A 30 11.37 -92.72 -37.17
C ARG A 30 10.77 -91.35 -36.89
N ASP A 31 11.57 -90.44 -36.33
CA ASP A 31 11.29 -89.01 -36.31
C ASP A 31 11.14 -88.54 -37.76
N ASP A 32 9.91 -88.46 -38.21
CA ASP A 32 9.51 -87.59 -39.30
C ASP A 32 9.69 -86.15 -38.81
N GLY A 33 10.34 -85.31 -39.61
CA GLY A 33 10.72 -83.92 -39.26
C GLY A 33 9.55 -82.97 -38.88
N THR A 34 8.34 -83.48 -38.72
CA THR A 34 7.12 -82.77 -38.30
C THR A 34 7.16 -82.33 -36.82
N GLY A 35 7.76 -83.13 -35.93
CA GLY A 35 7.84 -82.82 -34.49
C GLY A 35 8.73 -81.62 -34.16
N ALA A 36 9.90 -81.53 -34.79
CA ALA A 36 10.84 -80.43 -34.60
C ALA A 36 10.31 -79.10 -35.18
N SER A 37 9.70 -79.14 -36.38
CA SER A 37 9.08 -77.97 -37.00
C SER A 37 7.91 -77.41 -36.17
N ASN A 38 7.08 -78.28 -35.57
CA ASN A 38 5.98 -77.86 -34.70
C ASN A 38 6.48 -77.15 -33.43
N LYS A 39 7.57 -77.65 -32.82
CA LYS A 39 8.18 -77.01 -31.65
C LYS A 39 8.73 -75.62 -31.99
N MET A 40 9.44 -75.47 -33.10
CA MET A 40 9.98 -74.16 -33.53
C MET A 40 8.87 -73.13 -33.76
N LEU A 41 7.74 -73.53 -34.35
CA LEU A 41 6.58 -72.65 -34.55
C LEU A 41 5.92 -72.24 -33.23
N GLN A 42 5.83 -73.17 -32.26
CA GLN A 42 5.29 -72.87 -30.94
C GLN A 42 6.19 -71.92 -30.14
N ASP A 43 7.50 -72.14 -30.18
CA ASP A 43 8.49 -71.26 -29.56
C ASP A 43 8.44 -69.88 -30.22
N TYR A 44 8.44 -69.82 -31.56
CA TYR A 44 8.31 -68.56 -32.30
C TYR A 44 7.03 -67.79 -31.93
N ARG A 45 5.87 -68.47 -31.90
CA ARG A 45 4.59 -67.87 -31.48
C ARG A 45 4.68 -67.30 -30.07
N THR A 46 5.33 -68.01 -29.15
CA THR A 46 5.54 -67.55 -27.77
C THR A 46 6.36 -66.25 -27.75
N HIS A 47 7.46 -66.20 -28.50
CA HIS A 47 8.30 -65.01 -28.60
C HIS A 47 7.59 -63.83 -29.31
N ILE A 48 6.77 -64.08 -30.34
CA ILE A 48 5.94 -63.04 -30.97
C ILE A 48 4.90 -62.48 -29.99
N SER A 49 4.25 -63.34 -29.21
CA SER A 49 3.30 -62.91 -28.19
C SER A 49 3.97 -62.04 -27.12
N GLN A 50 5.17 -62.44 -26.66
CA GLN A 50 5.95 -61.65 -25.71
C GLN A 50 6.39 -60.32 -26.31
N LEU A 51 6.92 -60.32 -27.54
CA LEU A 51 7.30 -59.10 -28.28
C LEU A 51 6.11 -58.14 -28.37
N ASN A 52 4.92 -58.65 -28.73
CA ASN A 52 3.71 -57.86 -28.81
C ASN A 52 3.34 -57.25 -27.46
N SER A 53 3.40 -58.00 -26.37
CA SER A 53 3.15 -57.46 -25.03
C SER A 53 4.16 -56.38 -24.65
N THR A 54 5.45 -56.61 -24.91
CA THR A 54 6.51 -55.65 -24.57
C THR A 54 6.38 -54.36 -25.38
N MET A 55 6.03 -54.42 -26.66
CA MET A 55 5.79 -53.22 -27.48
C MET A 55 4.63 -52.36 -26.94
N THR A 56 3.53 -52.98 -26.51
CA THR A 56 2.41 -52.25 -25.88
C THR A 56 2.88 -51.56 -24.59
N GLN A 57 3.57 -52.29 -23.72
CA GLN A 57 4.06 -51.75 -22.45
C GLN A 57 5.06 -50.60 -22.66
N ALA A 58 5.95 -50.69 -23.66
CA ALA A 58 6.88 -49.62 -23.98
C ALA A 58 6.14 -48.38 -24.51
N ALA A 59 5.18 -48.56 -25.42
CA ALA A 59 4.38 -47.48 -25.98
C ALA A 59 3.55 -46.76 -24.91
N GLU A 60 2.88 -47.50 -24.03
CA GLU A 60 2.10 -46.95 -22.90
C GLU A 60 3.00 -46.22 -21.89
N CYS A 61 4.21 -46.73 -21.64
CA CYS A 61 5.18 -46.08 -20.75
C CYS A 61 5.54 -44.68 -21.27
N TYR A 62 5.88 -44.55 -22.55
CA TYR A 62 6.22 -43.26 -23.15
C TYR A 62 5.04 -42.28 -23.16
N ASP A 63 3.82 -42.75 -23.40
CA ASP A 63 2.62 -41.90 -23.35
C ASP A 63 2.40 -41.33 -21.93
N LEU A 64 2.47 -42.20 -20.92
CA LEU A 64 2.35 -41.79 -19.50
C LEU A 64 3.49 -40.87 -19.06
N TYR A 65 4.72 -41.17 -19.50
CA TYR A 65 5.87 -40.31 -19.26
C TYR A 65 5.63 -38.92 -19.83
N MET A 66 5.20 -38.81 -21.09
CA MET A 66 4.94 -37.53 -21.75
C MET A 66 3.81 -36.73 -21.11
N GLU A 67 2.73 -37.38 -20.68
CA GLU A 67 1.65 -36.69 -19.95
C GLU A 67 2.18 -36.10 -18.63
N LYS A 68 2.96 -36.87 -17.89
CA LYS A 68 3.53 -36.44 -16.61
C LYS A 68 4.54 -35.30 -16.81
N VAL A 69 5.45 -35.46 -17.77
CA VAL A 69 6.51 -34.49 -18.06
C VAL A 69 5.96 -33.14 -18.51
N ARG A 70 4.88 -33.14 -19.28
CA ARG A 70 4.22 -31.91 -19.74
C ARG A 70 3.57 -31.13 -18.59
N ARG A 71 3.03 -31.81 -17.58
CA ARG A 71 2.38 -31.18 -16.43
C ARG A 71 3.35 -30.81 -15.33
N GLU A 72 4.25 -31.71 -14.99
CA GLU A 72 5.07 -31.64 -13.79
C GLU A 72 6.51 -31.20 -14.08
N GLY A 73 6.94 -31.20 -15.35
CA GLY A 73 8.34 -30.99 -15.71
C GLY A 73 9.13 -32.31 -15.74
N PRO A 74 10.46 -32.25 -15.82
CA PRO A 74 11.32 -33.44 -15.90
C PRO A 74 11.07 -34.40 -14.74
N VAL A 75 10.92 -35.70 -15.04
CA VAL A 75 10.67 -36.76 -14.04
C VAL A 75 11.93 -37.61 -13.91
N GLU A 76 12.55 -37.59 -12.73
CA GLU A 76 13.75 -38.38 -12.46
C GLU A 76 13.49 -39.87 -12.66
N GLY A 77 14.36 -40.55 -13.41
CA GLY A 77 14.28 -41.99 -13.71
C GLY A 77 13.19 -42.42 -14.71
N GLY A 78 12.16 -41.60 -14.95
CA GLY A 78 11.00 -41.99 -15.76
C GLY A 78 11.32 -42.38 -17.20
N LEU A 79 12.18 -41.60 -17.87
CA LEU A 79 12.61 -41.92 -19.24
C LEU A 79 13.49 -43.16 -19.30
N HIS A 80 14.35 -43.35 -18.29
CA HIS A 80 15.23 -44.50 -18.19
C HIS A 80 14.44 -45.80 -18.05
N ASP A 81 13.37 -45.79 -17.25
CA ASP A 81 12.47 -46.93 -17.09
C ASP A 81 11.76 -47.29 -18.41
N CYS A 82 11.32 -46.30 -19.19
CA CYS A 82 10.71 -46.55 -20.50
C CYS A 82 11.73 -47.05 -21.53
N ASN A 83 12.97 -46.51 -21.51
CA ASN A 83 14.05 -46.99 -22.36
C ASN A 83 14.41 -48.45 -22.05
N GLY A 84 14.38 -48.88 -20.78
CA GLY A 84 14.54 -50.29 -20.43
C GLY A 84 13.45 -51.21 -21.00
N LYS A 85 12.23 -50.68 -21.19
CA LYS A 85 11.15 -51.41 -21.88
C LYS A 85 11.37 -51.48 -23.39
N ASP A 86 11.88 -50.43 -24.01
CA ASP A 86 12.26 -50.44 -25.43
C ASP A 86 13.46 -51.38 -25.70
N ASP A 87 14.45 -51.40 -24.81
CA ASP A 87 15.55 -52.37 -24.86
C ASP A 87 15.02 -53.82 -24.80
N ALA A 88 14.01 -54.06 -23.95
CA ALA A 88 13.33 -55.34 -23.90
C ALA A 88 12.57 -55.67 -25.20
N VAL A 89 12.03 -54.69 -25.93
CA VAL A 89 11.47 -54.89 -27.28
C VAL A 89 12.58 -55.37 -28.22
N GLY A 90 13.73 -54.71 -28.22
CA GLY A 90 14.91 -55.11 -29.01
C GLY A 90 15.36 -56.53 -28.71
N PHE A 91 15.45 -56.90 -27.43
CA PHE A 91 15.79 -58.25 -26.99
C PHE A 91 14.78 -59.30 -27.48
N ARG A 92 13.47 -59.06 -27.29
CA ARG A 92 12.42 -60.02 -27.72
C ARG A 92 12.37 -60.17 -29.24
N LEU A 93 12.59 -59.08 -29.98
CA LEU A 93 12.70 -59.11 -31.44
C LEU A 93 13.91 -59.95 -31.88
N GLY A 94 15.05 -59.83 -31.19
CA GLY A 94 16.24 -60.64 -31.42
C GLY A 94 15.99 -62.13 -31.20
N GLU A 95 15.36 -62.51 -30.09
CA GLU A 95 15.01 -63.91 -29.79
C GLU A 95 14.04 -64.50 -30.82
N ALA A 96 13.00 -63.76 -31.21
CA ALA A 96 12.08 -64.21 -32.26
C ALA A 96 12.79 -64.41 -33.61
N ARG A 97 13.66 -63.47 -33.99
CA ARG A 97 14.46 -63.58 -35.21
C ARG A 97 15.39 -64.79 -35.17
N LYS A 98 16.07 -65.04 -34.05
CA LYS A 98 16.97 -66.19 -33.90
C LYS A 98 16.28 -67.52 -34.23
N ILE A 99 15.02 -67.68 -33.81
CA ILE A 99 14.20 -68.85 -34.17
C ILE A 99 13.87 -68.83 -35.67
N ALA A 100 13.38 -67.70 -36.19
CA ALA A 100 13.00 -67.59 -37.60
C ALA A 100 14.16 -67.78 -38.60
N PHE A 101 15.40 -67.49 -38.19
CA PHE A 101 16.63 -67.71 -38.97
C PHE A 101 17.25 -69.10 -38.77
N THR A 102 16.66 -69.96 -37.95
CA THR A 102 17.15 -71.34 -37.79
C THR A 102 16.96 -72.11 -39.11
N PRO A 103 17.93 -72.92 -39.54
CA PRO A 103 17.76 -73.80 -40.69
C PRO A 103 16.48 -74.65 -40.55
N ASP A 104 15.79 -74.89 -41.66
CA ASP A 104 14.54 -75.66 -41.71
C ASP A 104 13.34 -75.04 -40.98
N PHE A 105 13.43 -73.76 -40.60
CA PHE A 105 12.29 -73.04 -40.06
C PHE A 105 11.14 -72.97 -41.10
N PRO A 106 9.91 -73.40 -40.76
CA PRO A 106 8.83 -73.58 -41.73
C PRO A 106 8.14 -72.26 -42.10
N LEU A 107 8.84 -71.39 -42.85
CA LEU A 107 8.37 -70.06 -43.27
C LEU A 107 7.01 -70.10 -43.98
N ASN A 108 6.77 -71.13 -44.79
CA ASN A 108 5.51 -71.31 -45.52
C ASN A 108 4.27 -71.53 -44.62
N GLN A 109 4.47 -71.86 -43.34
CA GLN A 109 3.37 -72.03 -42.39
C GLN A 109 3.00 -70.74 -41.65
N LEU A 110 3.88 -69.73 -41.61
CA LEU A 110 3.65 -68.49 -40.87
C LEU A 110 2.36 -67.80 -41.27
N PHE A 111 2.10 -67.67 -42.57
CA PHE A 111 0.90 -67.03 -43.08
C PHE A 111 -0.39 -67.75 -42.62
N ARG A 112 -0.39 -69.09 -42.63
CA ARG A 112 -1.55 -69.89 -42.20
C ARG A 112 -1.79 -69.82 -40.69
N LEU A 113 -0.73 -69.60 -39.93
CA LEU A 113 -0.77 -69.52 -38.47
C LEU A 113 -0.92 -68.09 -37.95
N GLU A 114 -1.10 -67.13 -38.86
CA GLU A 114 -1.24 -65.72 -38.54
C GLU A 114 -0.03 -65.15 -37.79
N LEU A 115 1.17 -65.61 -38.16
CA LEU A 115 2.42 -65.19 -37.57
C LEU A 115 3.19 -64.28 -38.53
N PRO A 116 3.90 -63.26 -38.01
CA PRO A 116 4.73 -62.39 -38.83
C PRO A 116 5.93 -63.16 -39.38
N ASP A 117 6.35 -62.83 -40.60
CA ASP A 117 7.65 -63.21 -41.14
C ASP A 117 8.66 -62.11 -40.81
N LEU A 118 9.49 -62.33 -39.79
CA LEU A 118 10.55 -61.41 -39.37
C LEU A 118 11.83 -61.51 -40.20
N THR A 119 11.87 -62.43 -41.18
CA THR A 119 12.96 -62.57 -42.15
C THR A 119 12.68 -61.77 -43.43
N ASP A 120 11.42 -61.37 -43.65
CA ASP A 120 11.00 -60.60 -44.81
C ASP A 120 11.50 -59.14 -44.75
N GLY A 121 12.64 -58.90 -45.39
CA GLY A 121 13.27 -57.58 -45.52
C GLY A 121 12.64 -56.66 -46.57
N ARG A 122 11.58 -57.09 -47.27
CA ARG A 122 10.91 -56.24 -48.28
C ARG A 122 10.25 -55.06 -47.58
N LYS A 123 10.22 -53.88 -48.22
CA LYS A 123 9.55 -52.69 -47.67
C LYS A 123 8.04 -52.67 -47.93
N SER A 124 7.58 -53.39 -48.95
CA SER A 124 6.19 -53.46 -49.41
C SER A 124 5.81 -54.88 -49.85
N GLY A 125 4.50 -55.18 -49.89
CA GLY A 125 3.99 -56.49 -50.28
C GLY A 125 4.23 -57.57 -49.22
N ARG A 126 4.27 -57.16 -47.95
CA ARG A 126 4.46 -58.06 -46.80
C ARG A 126 3.11 -58.61 -46.34
N GLY A 127 3.14 -59.72 -45.61
CA GLY A 127 1.93 -60.24 -44.97
C GLY A 127 1.41 -59.27 -43.90
N PRO A 128 0.07 -59.23 -43.66
CA PRO A 128 -0.54 -58.27 -42.74
C PRO A 128 0.04 -58.32 -41.32
N TRP A 129 0.41 -59.52 -40.85
CA TRP A 129 1.01 -59.72 -39.52
C TRP A 129 2.43 -59.16 -39.41
N THR A 130 3.23 -59.26 -40.48
CA THR A 130 4.55 -58.61 -40.54
C THR A 130 4.40 -57.09 -40.54
N GLU A 131 3.44 -56.56 -41.32
CA GLU A 131 3.18 -55.12 -41.38
C GLU A 131 2.71 -54.55 -40.05
N ASP A 132 1.89 -55.29 -39.28
CA ASP A 132 1.45 -54.89 -37.95
C ASP A 132 2.61 -54.78 -36.96
N VAL A 133 3.48 -55.80 -36.87
CA VAL A 133 4.68 -55.74 -36.01
C VAL A 133 5.58 -54.57 -36.40
N ASP A 134 5.81 -54.38 -37.71
CA ASP A 134 6.61 -53.27 -38.22
C ASP A 134 6.00 -51.90 -37.86
N LYS A 135 4.68 -51.78 -37.93
CA LYS A 135 3.95 -50.57 -37.54
C LYS A 135 4.15 -50.27 -36.05
N ARG A 136 4.00 -51.28 -35.19
CA ARG A 136 4.12 -51.13 -33.74
C ARG A 136 5.56 -50.83 -33.31
N LEU A 137 6.56 -51.44 -33.96
CA LEU A 137 7.97 -51.08 -33.76
C LEU A 137 8.26 -49.62 -34.13
N ARG A 138 7.67 -49.12 -35.24
CA ARG A 138 7.79 -47.70 -35.60
C ARG A 138 7.10 -46.78 -34.59
N GLU A 139 5.95 -47.19 -34.07
CA GLU A 139 5.22 -46.44 -33.04
C GLU A 139 6.07 -46.29 -31.76
N VAL A 140 6.63 -47.38 -31.23
CA VAL A 140 7.51 -47.33 -30.04
C VAL A 140 8.69 -46.39 -30.26
N ARG A 141 9.38 -46.50 -31.41
CA ARG A 141 10.50 -45.61 -31.76
C ARG A 141 10.09 -44.15 -31.89
N GLN A 142 8.92 -43.88 -32.48
CA GLN A 142 8.41 -42.53 -32.59
C GLN A 142 8.09 -41.94 -31.21
N LYS A 143 7.48 -42.73 -30.32
CA LYS A 143 7.17 -42.32 -28.95
C LYS A 143 8.43 -42.10 -28.11
N SER A 144 9.43 -42.97 -28.22
CA SER A 144 10.75 -42.79 -27.62
C SER A 144 11.38 -41.45 -28.05
N LYS A 145 11.42 -41.17 -29.37
CA LYS A 145 11.94 -39.90 -29.88
C LYS A 145 11.17 -38.68 -29.36
N LEU A 146 9.84 -38.76 -29.32
CA LEU A 146 8.99 -37.69 -28.77
C LEU A 146 9.21 -37.50 -27.26
N ALA A 147 9.52 -38.58 -26.53
CA ALA A 147 9.85 -38.54 -25.11
C ALA A 147 11.20 -37.83 -24.85
N ASP A 148 12.22 -38.12 -25.68
CA ASP A 148 13.50 -37.41 -25.62
C ASP A 148 13.31 -35.90 -25.90
N GLU A 149 12.65 -35.54 -27.02
CA GLU A 149 12.36 -34.15 -27.37
C GLU A 149 11.46 -33.45 -26.32
N GLY A 150 10.55 -34.21 -25.71
CA GLY A 150 9.68 -33.75 -24.64
C GLY A 150 10.43 -33.42 -23.36
N THR A 151 11.51 -34.16 -23.06
CA THR A 151 12.36 -33.91 -21.89
C THR A 151 13.09 -32.58 -22.02
N ASP A 152 13.67 -32.29 -23.19
CA ASP A 152 14.30 -30.99 -23.46
C ASP A 152 13.33 -29.82 -23.34
N LYS A 153 12.09 -30.00 -23.80
CA LYS A 153 11.02 -29.01 -23.66
C LYS A 153 10.65 -28.81 -22.19
N ALA A 154 10.54 -29.89 -21.43
CA ALA A 154 10.22 -29.85 -20.01
C ALA A 154 11.28 -29.11 -19.20
N ASP A 155 12.56 -29.31 -19.50
CA ASP A 155 13.65 -28.57 -18.86
C ASP A 155 13.50 -27.05 -19.04
N ARG A 156 13.11 -26.61 -20.24
CA ARG A 156 12.86 -25.19 -20.52
C ARG A 156 11.65 -24.66 -19.77
N VAL A 157 10.55 -25.42 -19.74
CA VAL A 157 9.36 -25.07 -18.95
C VAL A 157 9.69 -25.04 -17.46
N GLN A 158 10.55 -25.94 -16.98
CA GLN A 158 10.94 -25.99 -15.57
C GLN A 158 11.80 -24.77 -15.19
N LYS A 159 12.73 -24.33 -16.05
CA LYS A 159 13.44 -23.05 -15.86
C LYS A 159 12.44 -21.89 -15.77
N TYR A 160 11.48 -21.84 -16.68
CA TYR A 160 10.44 -20.81 -16.65
C TYR A 160 9.59 -20.86 -15.37
N ARG A 161 9.25 -22.06 -14.88
CA ARG A 161 8.54 -22.25 -13.62
C ARG A 161 9.28 -21.68 -12.43
N VAL A 162 10.61 -21.86 -12.37
CA VAL A 162 11.44 -21.26 -11.30
C VAL A 162 11.35 -19.73 -11.34
N GLU A 163 11.49 -19.14 -12.53
CA GLU A 163 11.38 -17.67 -12.66
C GLU A 163 9.98 -17.17 -12.27
N MET A 164 8.94 -17.93 -12.59
CA MET A 164 7.55 -17.60 -12.26
C MET A 164 7.22 -17.74 -10.77
N ALA A 165 7.79 -18.74 -10.08
CA ALA A 165 7.62 -18.90 -8.64
C ALA A 165 8.24 -17.74 -7.86
N GLU A 166 9.42 -17.29 -8.30
CA GLU A 166 10.07 -16.12 -7.70
C GLU A 166 9.32 -14.82 -8.03
N LEU A 167 8.80 -14.67 -9.25
CA LEU A 167 7.94 -13.54 -9.60
C LEU A 167 6.69 -13.50 -8.73
N ASP A 168 6.04 -14.65 -8.50
CA ASP A 168 4.86 -14.76 -7.66
C ASP A 168 5.12 -14.27 -6.22
N ARG A 169 6.25 -14.71 -5.65
CA ARG A 169 6.72 -14.28 -4.33
C ARG A 169 6.91 -12.76 -4.28
N LEU A 170 7.68 -12.20 -5.22
CA LEU A 170 7.99 -10.77 -5.26
C LEU A 170 6.74 -9.89 -5.46
N VAL A 171 5.80 -10.31 -6.32
CA VAL A 171 4.53 -9.58 -6.50
C VAL A 171 3.74 -9.51 -5.20
N ASN A 172 3.66 -10.62 -4.45
CA ASN A 172 2.94 -10.67 -3.18
C ASN A 172 3.60 -9.81 -2.11
N GLU A 173 4.93 -9.88 -1.99
CA GLU A 173 5.70 -9.06 -1.05
C GLU A 173 5.55 -7.57 -1.34
N ALA A 174 5.80 -7.14 -2.58
CA ALA A 174 5.69 -5.74 -2.96
C ALA A 174 4.27 -5.19 -2.76
N THR A 175 3.24 -6.01 -3.05
CA THR A 175 1.83 -5.62 -2.83
C THR A 175 1.54 -5.43 -1.34
N ALA A 176 2.00 -6.34 -0.49
CA ALA A 176 1.84 -6.23 0.96
C ALA A 176 2.62 -5.01 1.50
N CYS A 177 3.84 -4.77 1.02
CA CYS A 177 4.65 -3.62 1.43
C CYS A 177 3.91 -2.28 1.18
N TYR A 178 3.37 -2.07 -0.02
CA TYR A 178 2.63 -0.84 -0.32
C TYR A 178 1.32 -0.72 0.48
N GLY A 179 0.64 -1.83 0.75
CA GLY A 179 -0.54 -1.85 1.63
C GLY A 179 -0.21 -1.38 3.05
N ASP A 180 0.83 -1.97 3.64
CA ASP A 180 1.31 -1.63 4.98
C ASP A 180 1.83 -0.19 5.05
N TYR A 181 2.52 0.27 4.00
CA TYR A 181 3.02 1.63 3.89
C TYR A 181 1.88 2.65 3.88
N GLY A 182 0.87 2.46 3.02
CA GLY A 182 -0.28 3.36 2.92
C GLY A 182 -1.10 3.43 4.23
N GLU A 183 -1.18 2.34 4.99
CA GLU A 183 -1.81 2.37 6.31
C GLU A 183 -0.97 3.15 7.34
N LYS A 184 0.34 2.91 7.37
CA LYS A 184 1.26 3.58 8.30
C LYS A 184 1.29 5.08 8.05
N ILE A 185 1.37 5.51 6.80
CA ILE A 185 1.54 6.93 6.48
C ILE A 185 0.29 7.75 6.81
N ARG A 186 -0.90 7.17 6.66
CA ARG A 186 -2.17 7.79 7.05
C ARG A 186 -2.27 8.01 8.55
N LYS A 187 -1.78 7.06 9.35
CA LYS A 187 -1.84 7.10 10.82
C LYS A 187 -0.72 7.92 11.45
N ASN A 188 0.49 7.81 10.92
CA ASN A 188 1.70 8.31 11.58
C ASN A 188 2.35 9.49 10.84
N GLY A 189 1.90 9.83 9.63
CA GLY A 189 2.55 10.82 8.78
C GLY A 189 3.79 10.29 8.05
N PRO A 190 4.58 11.17 7.40
CA PRO A 190 5.59 10.82 6.39
C PRO A 190 6.89 10.17 6.91
N ASP A 191 6.94 9.73 8.18
CA ASP A 191 8.15 9.14 8.75
C ASP A 191 8.48 7.72 8.22
N ALA A 192 7.57 7.12 7.46
CA ALA A 192 7.81 5.86 6.76
C ALA A 192 8.46 6.13 5.38
N SER A 193 9.55 5.42 5.06
CA SER A 193 10.19 5.51 3.74
C SER A 193 9.59 4.52 2.75
N ILE A 194 9.09 5.01 1.61
CA ILE A 194 8.54 4.19 0.51
C ILE A 194 9.62 3.36 -0.20
N LYS A 195 10.89 3.76 -0.06
CA LYS A 195 12.05 3.21 -0.79
C LYS A 195 12.22 1.70 -0.67
N ALA A 196 11.84 1.12 0.48
CA ALA A 196 11.85 -0.33 0.66
C ALA A 196 10.87 -1.02 -0.31
N CYS A 197 9.64 -0.50 -0.41
CA CYS A 197 8.63 -1.04 -1.33
C CYS A 197 8.99 -0.79 -2.80
N GLU A 198 9.61 0.35 -3.12
CA GLU A 198 10.14 0.61 -4.47
C GLU A 198 11.22 -0.40 -4.86
N THR A 199 12.09 -0.78 -3.91
CA THR A 199 13.11 -1.80 -4.15
C THR A 199 12.48 -3.16 -4.49
N GLU A 200 11.41 -3.54 -3.79
CA GLU A 200 10.65 -4.77 -4.07
C GLU A 200 9.89 -4.70 -5.41
N TYR A 201 9.36 -3.53 -5.76
CA TYR A 201 8.75 -3.28 -7.06
C TYR A 201 9.76 -3.44 -8.20
N ASP A 202 10.95 -2.84 -8.08
CA ASP A 202 12.02 -2.96 -9.06
C ASP A 202 12.51 -4.40 -9.20
N ALA A 203 12.64 -5.12 -8.08
CA ALA A 203 12.93 -6.54 -8.08
C ALA A 203 11.86 -7.34 -8.85
N THR A 204 10.58 -7.02 -8.65
CA THR A 204 9.45 -7.62 -9.38
C THR A 204 9.57 -7.37 -10.89
N GLN A 205 9.85 -6.14 -11.32
CA GLN A 205 10.01 -5.81 -12.74
C GLN A 205 11.22 -6.52 -13.37
N SER A 206 12.34 -6.56 -12.64
CA SER A 206 13.54 -7.29 -13.06
C SER A 206 13.26 -8.79 -13.23
N GLN A 207 12.52 -9.38 -12.30
CA GLN A 207 12.14 -10.80 -12.33
C GLN A 207 11.15 -11.12 -13.46
N LEU A 208 10.17 -10.24 -13.72
CA LEU A 208 9.31 -10.35 -14.91
C LEU A 208 10.14 -10.31 -16.21
N GLY A 209 11.18 -9.48 -16.25
CA GLY A 209 12.15 -9.46 -17.34
C GLY A 209 12.91 -10.77 -17.52
N LYS A 210 13.30 -11.46 -16.44
CA LYS A 210 13.92 -12.80 -16.51
C LYS A 210 12.96 -13.83 -17.08
N ALA A 211 11.72 -13.87 -16.58
CA ALA A 211 10.69 -14.78 -17.08
C ALA A 211 10.44 -14.57 -18.59
N ARG A 212 10.38 -13.31 -19.05
CA ARG A 212 10.25 -12.99 -20.49
C ARG A 212 11.43 -13.50 -21.30
N ARG A 213 12.67 -13.29 -20.84
CA ARG A 213 13.88 -13.79 -21.53
C ARG A 213 13.85 -15.32 -21.73
N VAL A 214 13.43 -16.07 -20.71
CA VAL A 214 13.28 -17.53 -20.83
C VAL A 214 12.19 -17.88 -21.86
N ALA A 215 11.05 -17.19 -21.83
CA ALA A 215 9.96 -17.41 -22.78
C ALA A 215 10.28 -16.95 -24.23
N GLU A 216 11.31 -16.13 -24.42
CA GLU A 216 11.83 -15.67 -25.71
C GLU A 216 12.88 -16.61 -26.30
N GLU A 217 13.42 -17.56 -25.53
CA GLU A 217 14.41 -18.51 -26.02
C GLU A 217 13.92 -19.27 -27.28
N PRO A 218 14.79 -19.47 -28.29
CA PRO A 218 14.44 -20.24 -29.47
C PRO A 218 13.94 -21.64 -29.12
N GLY A 219 12.78 -22.01 -29.66
CA GLY A 219 12.16 -23.32 -29.43
C GLY A 219 11.46 -23.46 -28.08
N PHE A 220 11.25 -22.37 -27.33
CA PHE A 220 10.48 -22.42 -26.07
C PHE A 220 9.03 -22.90 -26.32
N PRO A 221 8.56 -23.96 -25.62
CA PRO A 221 7.27 -24.60 -25.87
C PRO A 221 6.12 -23.84 -25.20
N ARG A 222 5.69 -22.71 -25.78
CA ARG A 222 4.61 -21.87 -25.22
C ARG A 222 3.28 -22.60 -25.05
N ASP A 223 3.01 -23.59 -25.90
CA ASP A 223 1.82 -24.43 -25.84
C ASP A 223 1.76 -25.30 -24.58
N TRP A 224 2.90 -25.59 -23.96
CA TRP A 224 2.96 -26.39 -22.72
C TRP A 224 2.65 -25.58 -21.46
N LEU A 225 2.73 -24.24 -21.53
CA LEU A 225 2.46 -23.39 -20.37
C LEU A 225 1.03 -23.59 -19.83
N PHE A 226 0.06 -23.78 -20.74
CA PHE A 226 -1.33 -24.02 -20.37
C PHE A 226 -1.49 -25.30 -19.55
N ASP A 227 -0.91 -26.41 -20.02
CA ASP A 227 -1.00 -27.70 -19.33
C ASP A 227 -0.20 -27.72 -18.02
N ALA A 228 0.90 -26.96 -17.97
CA ALA A 228 1.72 -26.76 -16.78
C ALA A 228 1.11 -25.76 -15.79
N LYS A 229 -0.07 -25.17 -16.10
CA LYS A 229 -0.74 -24.13 -15.30
C LYS A 229 0.15 -22.91 -15.01
N LEU A 230 0.95 -22.53 -16.00
CA LEU A 230 1.85 -21.38 -15.92
C LEU A 230 1.29 -20.24 -16.76
N PRO A 231 1.44 -18.97 -16.30
CA PRO A 231 1.07 -17.82 -17.10
C PRO A 231 1.98 -17.71 -18.32
N ASN A 232 1.48 -17.09 -19.38
CA ASN A 232 2.29 -16.70 -20.53
C ASN A 232 2.58 -15.19 -20.46
N VAL A 233 3.75 -14.82 -19.94
CA VAL A 233 4.19 -13.41 -19.80
C VAL A 233 4.32 -12.65 -21.12
N MET A 234 4.27 -13.34 -22.26
CA MET A 234 4.30 -12.75 -23.60
C MET A 234 2.91 -12.49 -24.18
N ASP A 235 1.84 -13.02 -23.57
CA ASP A 235 0.49 -12.89 -24.12
C ASP A 235 -0.21 -11.60 -23.66
N GLY A 236 -0.12 -10.56 -24.49
CA GLY A 236 -0.82 -9.29 -24.27
C GLY A 236 -2.30 -9.27 -24.66
N ARG A 237 -2.87 -10.37 -25.21
CA ARG A 237 -4.23 -10.38 -25.76
C ARG A 237 -5.27 -10.61 -24.65
N LYS A 238 -5.66 -9.54 -23.95
CA LYS A 238 -6.55 -9.60 -22.77
C LYS A 238 -7.80 -10.51 -22.92
N SER A 239 -8.42 -10.56 -24.10
CA SER A 239 -9.63 -11.37 -24.35
C SER A 239 -9.39 -12.85 -24.70
N GLN A 240 -8.14 -13.27 -24.89
CA GLN A 240 -7.75 -14.63 -25.29
C GLN A 240 -6.80 -15.29 -24.28
N GLN A 241 -6.56 -14.64 -23.15
CA GLN A 241 -5.68 -15.16 -22.12
C GLN A 241 -6.31 -16.34 -21.39
N GLY A 242 -5.48 -17.34 -21.09
CA GLY A 242 -5.82 -18.34 -20.08
C GLY A 242 -5.88 -17.73 -18.69
N GLU A 243 -6.54 -18.43 -17.76
CA GLU A 243 -6.77 -17.98 -16.38
C GLU A 243 -5.49 -17.51 -15.67
N TRP A 244 -4.40 -18.27 -15.80
CA TRP A 244 -3.12 -17.99 -15.13
C TRP A 244 -2.48 -16.70 -15.64
N THR A 245 -2.52 -16.45 -16.95
CA THR A 245 -2.01 -15.21 -17.54
C THR A 245 -2.82 -14.01 -17.10
N ALA A 246 -4.15 -14.13 -17.13
CA ALA A 246 -5.05 -13.06 -16.72
C ALA A 246 -4.88 -12.72 -15.23
N ASP A 247 -4.68 -13.73 -14.37
CA ASP A 247 -4.43 -13.53 -12.95
C ASP A 247 -3.11 -12.79 -12.68
N LEU A 248 -2.01 -13.23 -13.30
CA LEU A 248 -0.72 -12.55 -13.17
C LEU A 248 -0.81 -11.08 -13.62
N GLN A 249 -1.45 -10.81 -14.76
CA GLN A 249 -1.61 -9.44 -15.25
C GLN A 249 -2.44 -8.58 -14.29
N ARG A 250 -3.53 -9.12 -13.76
CA ARG A 250 -4.36 -8.41 -12.77
C ARG A 250 -3.55 -8.05 -11.53
N ARG A 251 -2.71 -8.97 -11.04
CA ARG A 251 -1.87 -8.74 -9.85
C ARG A 251 -0.76 -7.72 -10.12
N LEU A 252 -0.12 -7.77 -11.29
CA LEU A 252 0.85 -6.75 -11.70
C LEU A 252 0.20 -5.36 -11.85
N GLU A 253 -0.99 -5.28 -12.46
CA GLU A 253 -1.77 -4.03 -12.57
C GLU A 253 -2.15 -3.49 -11.17
N ALA A 254 -2.58 -4.37 -10.25
CA ALA A 254 -2.89 -4.01 -8.87
C ALA A 254 -1.65 -3.50 -8.10
N LEU A 255 -0.49 -4.13 -8.31
CA LEU A 255 0.77 -3.69 -7.74
C LEU A 255 1.17 -2.29 -8.25
N THR A 256 1.11 -2.05 -9.56
CA THR A 256 1.37 -0.72 -10.14
C THR A 256 0.40 0.33 -9.60
N LYS A 257 -0.88 -0.01 -9.45
CA LYS A 257 -1.86 0.89 -8.84
C LYS A 257 -1.53 1.19 -7.37
N SER A 258 -1.12 0.19 -6.60
CA SER A 258 -0.77 0.34 -5.18
C SER A 258 0.48 1.22 -5.00
N SER A 259 1.48 1.04 -5.87
CA SER A 259 2.66 1.91 -5.93
C SER A 259 2.28 3.37 -6.21
N GLY A 260 1.43 3.62 -7.22
CA GLY A 260 0.97 4.97 -7.52
C GLY A 260 0.17 5.62 -6.38
N LEU A 261 -0.72 4.86 -5.73
CA LEU A 261 -1.45 5.33 -4.56
C LEU A 261 -0.51 5.67 -3.39
N ALA A 262 0.51 4.85 -3.15
CA ALA A 262 1.49 5.11 -2.09
C ALA A 262 2.27 6.41 -2.31
N THR A 263 2.66 6.72 -3.55
CA THR A 263 3.30 8.01 -3.89
C THR A 263 2.36 9.18 -3.66
N THR A 264 1.08 9.06 -4.03
CA THR A 264 0.07 10.09 -3.73
C THR A 264 -0.11 10.26 -2.22
N ASP A 265 -0.17 9.17 -1.47
CA ASP A 265 -0.32 9.18 -0.02
C ASP A 265 0.92 9.79 0.68
N GLU A 266 2.12 9.64 0.12
CA GLU A 266 3.34 10.31 0.58
C GLU A 266 3.25 11.84 0.41
N GLY A 267 2.79 12.31 -0.74
CA GLY A 267 2.53 13.75 -0.97
C GLY A 267 1.49 14.30 0.00
N LYS A 268 0.38 13.59 0.18
CA LYS A 268 -0.67 13.91 1.16
C LYS A 268 -0.13 14.01 2.58
N ALA A 269 0.68 13.07 3.00
CA ALA A 269 1.26 13.05 4.33
C ALA A 269 2.21 14.24 4.57
N GLY A 270 2.98 14.64 3.54
CA GLY A 270 3.80 15.85 3.58
C GLY A 270 2.97 17.13 3.77
N LEU A 271 1.85 17.25 3.04
CA LEU A 271 0.90 18.35 3.22
C LEU A 271 0.27 18.35 4.61
N LEU A 272 -0.17 17.19 5.09
CA LEU A 272 -0.76 17.06 6.42
C LEU A 272 0.21 17.44 7.54
N GLN A 273 1.48 17.07 7.42
CA GLN A 273 2.52 17.44 8.39
C GLN A 273 2.83 18.94 8.38
N THR A 274 2.83 19.55 7.19
CA THR A 274 2.95 20.99 7.02
C THR A 274 1.77 21.71 7.69
N TYR A 275 0.56 21.26 7.39
CA TYR A 275 -0.69 21.77 7.96
C TYR A 275 -0.73 21.63 9.49
N ARG A 276 -0.33 20.48 10.04
CA ARG A 276 -0.20 20.26 11.49
C ARG A 276 0.68 21.31 12.15
N THR A 277 1.81 21.64 11.52
CA THR A 277 2.74 22.66 12.03
C THR A 277 2.13 24.05 12.00
N GLN A 278 1.46 24.42 10.90
CA GLN A 278 0.79 25.70 10.73
C GLN A 278 -0.37 25.88 11.73
N VAL A 279 -1.21 24.85 11.90
CA VAL A 279 -2.29 24.86 12.89
C VAL A 279 -1.72 25.00 14.30
N ALA A 280 -0.64 24.31 14.64
CA ALA A 280 -0.03 24.44 15.96
C ALA A 280 0.46 25.88 16.24
N GLU A 281 1.10 26.53 15.27
CA GLU A 281 1.55 27.92 15.41
C GLU A 281 0.38 28.92 15.43
N PHE A 282 -0.66 28.68 14.63
CA PHE A 282 -1.92 29.42 14.68
C PHE A 282 -2.56 29.33 16.07
N MET A 283 -2.71 28.13 16.62
CA MET A 283 -3.32 27.93 17.94
C MET A 283 -2.51 28.60 19.05
N LYS A 284 -1.18 28.59 18.93
CA LYS A 284 -0.26 29.26 19.86
C LYS A 284 -0.37 30.78 19.80
N THR A 285 -0.32 31.37 18.61
CA THR A 285 -0.45 32.84 18.42
C THR A 285 -1.82 33.34 18.85
N MET A 286 -2.90 32.62 18.52
CA MET A 286 -4.26 32.90 18.99
C MET A 286 -4.36 32.88 20.52
N SER A 287 -3.73 31.90 21.18
CA SER A 287 -3.71 31.84 22.65
C SER A 287 -2.92 33.00 23.26
N SER A 288 -1.82 33.43 22.64
CA SER A 288 -1.04 34.60 23.08
C SER A 288 -1.85 35.89 22.98
N ALA A 289 -2.49 36.12 21.82
CA ALA A 289 -3.35 37.29 21.60
C ALA A 289 -4.51 37.35 22.59
N THR A 290 -5.19 36.20 22.81
CA THR A 290 -6.31 36.10 23.75
C THR A 290 -5.86 36.46 25.17
N ALA A 291 -4.71 35.95 25.60
CA ALA A 291 -4.15 36.27 26.91
C ALA A 291 -3.76 37.75 27.04
N CYS A 292 -3.21 38.36 25.97
CA CYS A 292 -2.85 39.77 25.96
C CYS A 292 -4.07 40.68 26.16
N TYR A 293 -5.16 40.48 25.39
CA TYR A 293 -6.38 41.28 25.55
C TYR A 293 -7.06 41.05 26.90
N ALA A 294 -7.04 39.81 27.42
CA ALA A 294 -7.56 39.52 28.76
C ALA A 294 -6.75 40.23 29.86
N ASP A 295 -5.42 40.23 29.77
CA ASP A 295 -4.54 40.95 30.70
C ASP A 295 -4.71 42.47 30.61
N TYR A 296 -4.88 43.01 29.40
CA TYR A 296 -5.20 44.43 29.18
C TYR A 296 -6.49 44.81 29.93
N THR A 297 -7.57 44.09 29.69
CA THR A 297 -8.88 44.35 30.31
C THR A 297 -8.78 44.26 31.83
N ALA A 298 -8.14 43.22 32.35
CA ALA A 298 -7.94 43.04 33.80
C ALA A 298 -7.13 44.17 34.44
N LYS A 299 -6.14 44.74 33.74
CA LYS A 299 -5.37 45.90 34.21
C LYS A 299 -6.22 47.16 34.29
N VAL A 300 -7.07 47.40 33.28
CA VAL A 300 -7.99 48.54 33.29
C VAL A 300 -9.00 48.39 34.44
N ASP A 301 -9.57 47.20 34.64
CA ASP A 301 -10.48 46.91 35.75
C ASP A 301 -9.84 47.12 37.13
N GLN A 302 -8.53 46.91 37.25
CA GLN A 302 -7.75 47.15 38.46
C GLN A 302 -7.32 48.63 38.64
N GLY A 303 -7.77 49.53 37.76
CA GLY A 303 -7.47 50.96 37.82
C GLY A 303 -6.09 51.33 37.30
N SER A 304 -5.42 50.44 36.56
CA SER A 304 -4.20 50.76 35.83
C SER A 304 -4.55 51.41 34.49
N PHE A 305 -3.70 52.31 34.02
CA PHE A 305 -3.79 52.91 32.69
C PHE A 305 -2.69 52.33 31.78
N PRO A 306 -2.83 51.07 31.32
CA PRO A 306 -1.90 50.54 30.32
C PRO A 306 -1.94 51.41 29.05
N GLY A 307 -0.85 51.41 28.27
CA GLY A 307 -0.90 51.95 26.89
C GLY A 307 -1.98 51.24 26.08
N GLY A 308 -2.38 51.78 24.92
CA GLY A 308 -3.51 51.25 24.14
C GLY A 308 -3.37 49.78 23.71
N THR A 309 -4.45 49.25 23.11
CA THR A 309 -4.53 47.84 22.71
C THR A 309 -3.56 47.46 21.59
N GLU A 310 -2.87 48.42 20.97
CA GLU A 310 -1.95 48.20 19.85
C GLU A 310 -0.81 47.24 20.19
N ALA A 311 -0.47 47.12 21.49
CA ALA A 311 0.52 46.15 21.96
C ALA A 311 0.06 44.68 21.78
N CYS A 312 -1.25 44.43 21.76
CA CYS A 312 -1.83 43.10 21.56
C CYS A 312 -2.16 42.80 20.09
N ASP A 313 -2.33 43.84 19.26
CA ASP A 313 -2.69 43.71 17.84
C ASP A 313 -1.62 42.94 17.04
N GLY A 314 -0.34 43.02 17.44
CA GLY A 314 0.74 42.25 16.80
C GLY A 314 0.54 40.73 16.88
N ASP A 315 0.11 40.21 18.03
CA ASP A 315 -0.18 38.78 18.21
C ASP A 315 -1.49 38.39 17.50
N TYR A 316 -2.47 39.29 17.49
CA TYR A 316 -3.73 39.09 16.76
C TYR A 316 -3.47 38.97 15.25
N ASP A 317 -2.73 39.91 14.66
CA ASP A 317 -2.36 39.90 13.25
C ASP A 317 -1.51 38.68 12.89
N ALA A 318 -0.58 38.30 13.77
CA ALA A 318 0.19 37.06 13.60
C ALA A 318 -0.73 35.83 13.56
N SER A 319 -1.76 35.76 14.42
CA SER A 319 -2.72 34.66 14.40
C SER A 319 -3.52 34.61 13.11
N GLN A 320 -3.97 35.76 12.59
CA GLN A 320 -4.69 35.83 11.31
C GLN A 320 -3.79 35.43 10.14
N ALA A 321 -2.53 35.85 10.16
CA ALA A 321 -1.55 35.45 9.15
C ALA A 321 -1.31 33.93 9.16
N GLN A 322 -1.15 33.31 10.34
CA GLN A 322 -0.96 31.85 10.46
C GLN A 322 -2.21 31.06 10.02
N LEU A 323 -3.41 31.56 10.35
CA LEU A 323 -4.66 30.99 9.82
C LEU A 323 -4.70 31.06 8.29
N GLY A 324 -4.29 32.20 7.71
CA GLY A 324 -4.16 32.37 6.27
C GLY A 324 -3.25 31.32 5.62
N VAL A 325 -2.08 31.06 6.22
CA VAL A 325 -1.15 30.04 5.72
C VAL A 325 -1.74 28.63 5.82
N ALA A 326 -2.43 28.29 6.92
CA ALA A 326 -3.10 27.01 7.07
C ALA A 326 -4.23 26.82 6.03
N LEU A 327 -5.00 27.88 5.75
CA LEU A 327 -6.04 27.90 4.71
C LEU A 327 -5.46 27.67 3.31
N GLU A 328 -4.31 28.28 3.01
CA GLU A 328 -3.62 28.08 1.73
C GLU A 328 -3.22 26.62 1.55
N THR A 329 -2.66 25.98 2.57
CA THR A 329 -2.30 24.56 2.54
C THR A 329 -3.53 23.67 2.41
N ALA A 330 -4.61 23.93 3.17
CA ALA A 330 -5.85 23.16 3.10
C ALA A 330 -6.54 23.24 1.72
N ARG A 331 -6.26 24.30 0.94
CA ARG A 331 -6.78 24.48 -0.42
C ARG A 331 -5.91 23.86 -1.52
N GLN A 332 -4.73 23.33 -1.18
CA GLN A 332 -3.87 22.71 -2.18
C GLN A 332 -4.54 21.48 -2.80
N ALA A 333 -4.25 21.25 -4.07
CA ALA A 333 -4.68 20.02 -4.73
C ALA A 333 -4.12 18.81 -3.97
N GLU A 334 -4.93 17.76 -3.85
CA GLU A 334 -4.58 16.53 -3.12
C GLU A 334 -4.44 16.68 -1.59
N PHE A 335 -4.83 17.81 -0.98
CA PHE A 335 -4.86 17.92 0.48
C PHE A 335 -5.78 16.83 1.11
N PRO A 336 -5.31 16.07 2.12
CA PRO A 336 -6.07 14.95 2.68
C PRO A 336 -7.04 15.39 3.77
N GLU A 337 -8.13 16.07 3.38
CA GLU A 337 -9.20 16.50 4.30
C GLU A 337 -9.77 15.33 5.12
N ASP A 338 -9.91 14.15 4.47
CA ASP A 338 -10.40 12.92 5.10
C ASP A 338 -9.49 12.37 6.21
N TRP A 339 -8.25 12.83 6.31
CA TRP A 339 -7.29 12.37 7.33
C TRP A 339 -7.24 13.28 8.56
N LEU A 340 -7.86 14.47 8.51
CA LEU A 340 -7.80 15.48 9.57
C LEU A 340 -8.32 14.93 10.91
N PHE A 341 -9.50 14.30 10.88
CA PHE A 341 -10.15 13.76 12.07
C PHE A 341 -9.28 12.71 12.76
N ASP A 342 -8.79 11.73 12.01
CA ASP A 342 -7.94 10.64 12.52
C ASP A 342 -6.60 11.16 13.06
N ASN A 343 -6.16 12.33 12.60
CA ASN A 343 -4.90 12.97 13.00
C ASN A 343 -5.06 14.04 14.08
N GLY A 344 -6.27 14.23 14.60
CA GLY A 344 -6.55 15.20 15.66
C GLY A 344 -6.43 16.66 15.24
N LEU A 345 -6.69 16.96 13.97
CA LEU A 345 -6.52 18.28 13.39
C LEU A 345 -7.87 18.93 13.07
N PRO A 346 -8.02 20.24 13.29
CA PRO A 346 -9.21 20.97 12.87
C PRO A 346 -9.23 21.09 11.35
N ASP A 347 -10.43 21.23 10.79
CA ASP A 347 -10.65 21.68 9.42
C ASP A 347 -10.85 23.21 9.42
N VAL A 348 -9.84 23.96 8.96
CA VAL A 348 -9.91 25.43 8.86
C VAL A 348 -10.84 25.94 7.77
N LEU A 349 -11.26 25.08 6.84
CA LEU A 349 -12.21 25.43 5.78
C LEU A 349 -13.67 25.23 6.23
N ASP A 350 -13.90 24.44 7.27
CA ASP A 350 -15.23 24.18 7.79
C ASP A 350 -15.74 25.35 8.64
N THR A 351 -16.67 26.11 8.07
CA THR A 351 -17.32 27.27 8.69
C THR A 351 -18.72 26.98 9.20
N ARG A 352 -19.15 25.72 9.23
CA ARG A 352 -20.49 25.35 9.72
C ARG A 352 -20.58 25.50 11.24
N ASP A 353 -21.77 25.78 11.77
CA ASP A 353 -21.95 25.91 13.22
C ASP A 353 -22.37 24.58 13.89
N SER A 354 -22.50 23.49 13.11
CA SER A 354 -22.95 22.18 13.61
C SER A 354 -22.44 21.03 12.75
N ASN A 355 -22.45 19.81 13.31
CA ASN A 355 -21.97 18.57 12.68
C ASN A 355 -20.48 18.59 12.28
N GLN A 356 -19.69 19.36 13.01
CA GLN A 356 -18.24 19.41 12.85
C GLN A 356 -17.54 18.41 13.78
N GLY A 357 -16.29 18.08 13.45
CA GLY A 357 -15.41 17.37 14.36
C GLY A 357 -15.09 18.20 15.61
N ASN A 358 -14.83 17.53 16.73
CA ASN A 358 -14.48 18.16 18.00
C ASN A 358 -13.29 19.13 17.88
N TRP A 359 -12.28 18.80 17.06
CA TRP A 359 -11.11 19.66 16.84
C TRP A 359 -11.46 20.96 16.13
N THR A 360 -12.31 20.89 15.10
CA THR A 360 -12.84 22.08 14.42
C THR A 360 -13.67 22.94 15.36
N GLN A 361 -14.54 22.33 16.17
CA GLN A 361 -15.35 23.04 17.17
C GLN A 361 -14.48 23.76 18.20
N ASP A 362 -13.44 23.11 18.75
CA ASP A 362 -12.52 23.72 19.71
C ASP A 362 -11.79 24.93 19.09
N MET A 363 -11.31 24.78 17.86
CA MET A 363 -10.66 25.87 17.13
C MET A 363 -11.62 27.06 16.91
N GLN A 364 -12.85 26.80 16.45
CA GLN A 364 -13.84 27.85 16.24
C GLN A 364 -14.24 28.56 17.54
N ALA A 365 -14.41 27.79 18.63
CA ALA A 365 -14.71 28.36 19.95
C ALA A 365 -13.59 29.28 20.43
N LYS A 366 -12.33 28.92 20.20
CA LYS A 366 -11.18 29.78 20.56
C LYS A 366 -11.06 31.00 19.67
N LEU A 367 -11.35 30.89 18.37
CA LEU A 367 -11.44 32.05 17.46
C LEU A 367 -12.51 33.03 17.93
N GLN A 368 -13.67 32.52 18.33
CA GLN A 368 -14.75 33.33 18.88
C GLN A 368 -14.32 33.99 20.19
N GLY A 369 -13.66 33.26 21.10
CA GLY A 369 -13.12 33.80 22.34
C GLY A 369 -12.07 34.91 22.14
N LEU A 370 -11.19 34.76 21.14
CA LEU A 370 -10.24 35.81 20.77
C LEU A 370 -10.98 37.08 20.29
N LYS A 371 -12.00 36.92 19.45
CA LYS A 371 -12.80 38.03 18.94
C LYS A 371 -13.52 38.78 20.06
N GLU A 372 -14.10 38.04 21.00
CA GLU A 372 -14.78 38.60 22.18
C GLU A 372 -13.78 39.34 23.08
N ALA A 373 -12.62 38.75 23.36
CA ALA A 373 -11.58 39.38 24.18
C ALA A 373 -11.04 40.67 23.53
N SER A 374 -10.79 40.66 22.22
CA SER A 374 -10.34 41.84 21.48
C SER A 374 -11.40 42.94 21.50
N THR A 375 -12.67 42.60 21.24
CA THR A 375 -13.78 43.57 21.26
C THR A 375 -13.93 44.20 22.63
N ALA A 376 -13.94 43.39 23.70
CA ALA A 376 -14.05 43.89 25.07
C ALA A 376 -12.86 44.81 25.44
N ALA A 377 -11.64 44.46 25.05
CA ALA A 377 -10.46 45.28 25.29
C ALA A 377 -10.51 46.62 24.53
N ILE A 378 -10.95 46.61 23.26
CA ILE A 378 -11.12 47.84 22.47
C ILE A 378 -12.19 48.74 23.10
N GLU A 379 -13.36 48.20 23.44
CA GLU A 379 -14.43 48.97 24.09
C GLU A 379 -13.95 49.57 25.43
N THR A 380 -13.24 48.78 26.23
CA THR A 380 -12.63 49.21 27.50
C THR A 380 -11.59 50.32 27.29
N GLY A 381 -10.75 50.20 26.27
CA GLY A 381 -9.75 51.20 25.92
C GLY A 381 -10.36 52.51 25.42
N GLU A 382 -11.41 52.44 24.60
CA GLU A 382 -12.17 53.61 24.15
C GLU A 382 -12.85 54.33 25.32
N GLU A 383 -13.44 53.58 26.27
CA GLU A 383 -14.05 54.16 27.47
C GLU A 383 -13.00 54.83 28.36
N LEU A 384 -11.85 54.18 28.57
CA LEU A 384 -10.73 54.74 29.32
C LEU A 384 -10.23 56.03 28.66
N GLN A 385 -10.11 56.06 27.34
CA GLN A 385 -9.70 57.25 26.60
C GLN A 385 -10.73 58.38 26.74
N ARG A 386 -12.04 58.08 26.64
CA ARG A 386 -13.11 59.06 26.88
C ARG A 386 -13.07 59.61 28.29
N LEU A 387 -12.95 58.75 29.31
CA LEU A 387 -12.81 59.17 30.71
C LEU A 387 -11.58 60.04 30.91
N ASN A 388 -10.45 59.67 30.29
CA ASN A 388 -9.23 60.46 30.35
C ASN A 388 -9.43 61.85 29.73
N THR A 389 -10.05 61.93 28.55
CA THR A 389 -10.40 63.21 27.90
C THR A 389 -11.39 64.03 28.74
N THR A 390 -12.45 63.42 29.28
CA THR A 390 -13.43 64.10 30.15
C THR A 390 -12.77 64.63 31.42
N VAL A 391 -11.93 63.84 32.09
CA VAL A 391 -11.20 64.30 33.29
C VAL A 391 -10.21 65.40 32.94
N PHE A 392 -9.40 65.24 31.89
CA PHE A 392 -8.39 66.24 31.55
C PHE A 392 -8.96 67.51 30.92
N ASP A 393 -10.06 67.46 30.18
CA ASP A 393 -10.60 68.64 29.49
C ASP A 393 -11.74 69.28 30.29
N GLU A 394 -12.72 68.50 30.78
CA GLU A 394 -13.90 69.07 31.45
C GLU A 394 -13.61 69.41 32.92
N VAL A 395 -12.94 68.52 33.67
CA VAL A 395 -12.60 68.82 35.06
C VAL A 395 -11.54 69.93 35.11
N ALA A 396 -10.53 69.92 34.23
CA ALA A 396 -9.58 71.01 34.16
C ALA A 396 -10.23 72.34 33.75
N ALA A 397 -11.18 72.34 32.80
CA ALA A 397 -11.92 73.54 32.45
C ALA A 397 -12.81 74.05 33.60
N ALA A 398 -13.49 73.16 34.31
CA ALA A 398 -14.33 73.51 35.46
C ALA A 398 -13.50 74.07 36.62
N VAL A 399 -12.36 73.46 36.93
CA VAL A 399 -11.40 73.96 37.93
C VAL A 399 -10.88 75.34 37.51
N ASN A 400 -10.48 75.50 36.25
CA ASN A 400 -9.99 76.78 35.73
C ASN A 400 -11.07 77.87 35.79
N GLN A 401 -12.32 77.56 35.43
CA GLN A 401 -13.44 78.49 35.55
C GLN A 401 -13.73 78.87 37.01
N SER A 402 -13.76 77.91 37.93
CA SER A 402 -13.97 78.17 39.36
C SER A 402 -12.84 79.05 39.95
N VAL A 403 -11.60 78.83 39.54
CA VAL A 403 -10.45 79.67 39.95
C VAL A 403 -10.63 81.10 39.42
N VAL A 404 -11.07 81.28 38.17
CA VAL A 404 -11.33 82.58 37.56
C VAL A 404 -12.50 83.31 38.24
N GLU A 405 -13.61 82.62 38.54
CA GLU A 405 -14.76 83.21 39.24
C GLU A 405 -14.41 83.63 40.68
N THR A 406 -13.62 82.81 41.37
CA THR A 406 -13.13 83.11 42.72
C THR A 406 -12.18 84.30 42.70
N ALA A 407 -11.26 84.36 41.72
CA ALA A 407 -10.38 85.49 41.50
C ALA A 407 -11.18 86.78 41.24
N TYR A 408 -12.22 86.71 40.40
CA TYR A 408 -13.07 87.86 40.10
C TYR A 408 -13.83 88.37 41.35
N THR A 409 -14.36 87.46 42.16
CA THR A 409 -15.03 87.81 43.43
C THR A 409 -14.05 88.44 44.43
N LEU A 410 -12.83 87.90 44.53
CA LEU A 410 -11.77 88.47 45.37
C LEU A 410 -11.38 89.87 44.88
N ALA A 411 -11.26 90.05 43.56
CA ALA A 411 -10.96 91.35 42.96
C ALA A 411 -12.04 92.39 43.27
N GLN A 412 -13.32 92.01 43.19
CA GLN A 412 -14.43 92.88 43.57
C GLN A 412 -14.38 93.24 45.05
N TYR A 413 -14.21 92.25 45.93
CA TYR A 413 -14.17 92.46 47.38
C TYR A 413 -12.99 93.35 47.79
N VAL A 414 -11.79 93.06 47.30
CA VAL A 414 -10.57 93.81 47.62
C VAL A 414 -10.63 95.22 47.04
N GLY A 415 -11.14 95.38 45.81
CA GLY A 415 -11.32 96.68 45.17
C GLY A 415 -12.32 97.54 45.91
N LEU A 416 -13.51 97.02 46.22
CA LEU A 416 -14.54 97.71 47.01
C LEU A 416 -14.02 98.09 48.39
N ARG A 417 -13.31 97.18 49.07
CA ARG A 417 -12.73 97.44 50.39
C ARG A 417 -11.65 98.52 50.36
N ASN A 418 -10.89 98.64 49.26
CA ASN A 418 -9.89 99.70 49.10
C ASN A 418 -10.57 101.06 48.87
N LEU A 419 -11.61 101.09 48.03
CA LEU A 419 -12.38 102.30 47.72
C LEU A 419 -13.19 102.82 48.91
N LEU A 420 -13.61 101.95 49.83
CA LEU A 420 -14.34 102.31 51.04
C LEU A 420 -13.46 102.87 52.18
N LYS A 421 -12.14 102.93 52.00
CA LYS A 421 -11.25 103.63 52.93
C LYS A 421 -11.13 105.10 52.50
N GLU A 422 -11.09 106.03 53.47
CA GLU A 422 -11.24 107.48 53.26
C GLU A 422 -10.21 108.15 52.32
N GLU A 423 -9.21 107.42 51.82
CA GLU A 423 -8.20 107.89 50.85
C GLU A 423 -8.05 106.97 49.60
N GLY A 424 -8.98 106.04 49.38
CA GLY A 424 -8.92 105.08 48.27
C GLY A 424 -9.23 105.72 46.92
N THR A 425 -8.27 105.72 46.00
CA THR A 425 -8.50 106.13 44.60
C THR A 425 -8.76 104.92 43.70
N ALA A 426 -9.37 105.15 42.54
CA ALA A 426 -9.56 104.10 41.55
C ALA A 426 -8.23 103.45 41.13
N GLU A 427 -7.14 104.22 41.06
CA GLU A 427 -5.84 103.70 40.67
C GLU A 427 -5.19 102.88 41.81
N SER A 428 -5.31 103.32 43.08
CA SER A 428 -4.82 102.52 44.21
C SER A 428 -5.60 101.23 44.41
N ALA A 429 -6.92 101.23 44.15
CA ALA A 429 -7.74 100.03 44.20
C ALA A 429 -7.33 99.01 43.12
N LYS A 430 -7.02 99.49 41.91
CA LYS A 430 -6.56 98.66 40.79
C LYS A 430 -5.21 98.00 41.09
N ASP A 431 -4.26 98.72 41.69
CA ASP A 431 -2.94 98.18 42.06
C ASP A 431 -3.00 97.17 43.21
N VAL A 432 -3.93 97.35 44.16
CA VAL A 432 -4.15 96.39 45.24
C VAL A 432 -4.86 95.13 44.73
N VAL A 433 -5.87 95.29 43.86
CA VAL A 433 -6.52 94.15 43.19
C VAL A 433 -5.51 93.34 42.38
N LYS A 434 -4.67 94.00 41.56
CA LYS A 434 -3.63 93.31 40.78
C LYS A 434 -2.66 92.51 41.67
N ARG A 435 -2.21 93.09 42.78
CA ARG A 435 -1.31 92.39 43.72
C ARG A 435 -2.01 91.23 44.42
N SER A 436 -3.24 91.42 44.90
CA SER A 436 -4.01 90.36 45.56
C SER A 436 -4.36 89.22 44.62
N LEU A 437 -4.71 89.52 43.36
CA LEU A 437 -4.91 88.53 42.32
C LEU A 437 -3.62 87.79 41.98
N ALA A 438 -2.50 88.49 41.84
CA ALA A 438 -1.20 87.86 41.61
C ALA A 438 -0.83 86.91 42.76
N THR A 439 -0.98 87.33 44.01
CA THR A 439 -0.75 86.47 45.18
C THR A 439 -1.70 85.28 45.24
N PHE A 440 -2.99 85.46 44.94
CA PHE A 440 -3.96 84.38 44.89
C PHE A 440 -3.58 83.34 43.82
N MET A 441 -3.26 83.78 42.61
CA MET A 441 -2.84 82.89 41.52
C MET A 441 -1.52 82.18 41.86
N THR A 442 -0.55 82.87 42.45
CA THR A 442 0.69 82.25 42.92
C THR A 442 0.44 81.20 44.01
N GLN A 443 -0.43 81.47 45.00
CA GLN A 443 -0.75 80.50 46.06
C GLN A 443 -1.50 79.28 45.53
N VAL A 444 -2.48 79.47 44.64
CA VAL A 444 -3.24 78.37 44.05
C VAL A 444 -2.37 77.51 43.13
N LEU A 445 -1.49 78.13 42.33
CA LEU A 445 -0.63 77.41 41.37
C LEU A 445 0.62 76.79 42.00
N GLU A 446 1.19 77.38 43.06
CA GLU A 446 2.47 76.95 43.63
C GLU A 446 2.37 76.23 44.98
N GLN A 447 1.29 76.40 45.77
CA GLN A 447 1.23 75.85 47.14
C GLN A 447 0.16 74.78 47.39
N ASN A 448 -0.94 74.79 46.63
CA ASN A 448 -2.10 73.92 46.92
C ASN A 448 -2.50 72.99 45.77
N TYR A 449 -1.69 72.87 44.72
CA TYR A 449 -2.03 72.01 43.58
C TYR A 449 -2.17 70.54 44.00
N ASP A 450 -1.28 70.06 44.87
CA ASP A 450 -1.30 68.69 45.38
C ASP A 450 -2.50 68.43 46.31
N GLU A 451 -2.84 69.37 47.22
CA GLU A 451 -4.02 69.24 48.11
C GLU A 451 -5.36 69.30 47.36
N LEU A 452 -5.46 70.09 46.30
CA LEU A 452 -6.65 70.18 45.45
C LEU A 452 -6.86 68.89 44.61
N VAL A 453 -5.77 68.33 44.08
CA VAL A 453 -5.80 67.06 43.33
C VAL A 453 -6.13 65.89 44.26
N ASP A 454 -5.51 65.84 45.45
CA ASP A 454 -5.80 64.80 46.46
C ASP A 454 -7.24 64.90 47.01
N GLY A 455 -7.75 66.11 47.22
CA GLY A 455 -9.14 66.34 47.65
C GLY A 455 -10.17 65.90 46.60
N ALA A 456 -9.93 66.22 45.32
CA ALA A 456 -10.81 65.83 44.23
C ALA A 456 -10.81 64.31 43.97
N LEU A 457 -9.64 63.66 44.07
CA LEU A 457 -9.52 62.20 43.98
C LEU A 457 -10.14 61.49 45.20
N GLY A 458 -10.12 62.13 46.38
CA GLY A 458 -10.74 61.64 47.60
C GLY A 458 -12.27 61.61 47.57
N GLU A 459 -12.92 62.63 46.99
CA GLU A 459 -14.39 62.66 46.84
C GLU A 459 -14.90 61.74 45.71
N SER A 460 -14.10 61.53 44.67
CA SER A 460 -14.42 60.58 43.58
C SER A 460 -14.43 59.12 44.06
N LYS A 461 -13.55 58.73 45.00
CA LYS A 461 -13.55 57.40 45.63
C LYS A 461 -14.74 57.13 46.57
N ALA A 462 -15.51 58.15 46.95
CA ALA A 462 -16.62 58.05 47.90
C ALA A 462 -18.01 57.99 47.22
N ARG A 463 -18.06 58.11 45.90
CA ARG A 463 -19.25 57.83 45.07
C ARG A 463 -19.05 56.53 44.31
#